data_AF-A0A7C5R5D1-F1
#
_entry.id   AF-A0A7C5R5D1-F1
#
_cell.length_a   1.000
_cell.length_b   1.000
_cell.length_c   1.000
_cell.angle_alpha   90.00
_cell.angle_beta   90.00
_cell.angle_gamma   90.00
#
_symmetry.space_group_name_H-M   'P 1'
#
loop_
_entity.id
_entity.type
_entity.pdbx_description
1 polymer ?
#
loop_
_entity_poly.entity_id
_entity_poly.type
_entity_poly.pdbx_seq_one_letter_code
_entity_poly.pdbx_strand_id
1 'polypeptide(L)' 'MNDVKPGFKSSEFWMAAAASVVGILIASGAFADTSSVGRILGLVAAALASMGYSWSRGKVKSASK' A
#
# COMPACT_ATOMS: atom_id res chain seq x y z
N MET A 1 -20.34 -22.72 -12.66
CA MET A 1 -19.18 -22.03 -13.26
C MET A 1 -18.71 -21.00 -12.25
N ASN A 2 -17.64 -21.29 -11.51
CA ASN A 2 -17.08 -20.35 -10.53
C ASN A 2 -16.29 -19.29 -11.29
N ASP A 3 -16.93 -18.15 -11.54
CA ASP A 3 -16.31 -16.95 -12.11
C ASP A 3 -15.32 -16.40 -11.06
N VAL A 4 -14.08 -16.91 -11.08
CA VAL A 4 -12.98 -16.40 -10.25
C VAL A 4 -12.71 -14.99 -10.73
N LYS A 5 -13.37 -14.00 -10.12
CA LYS A 5 -13.20 -12.59 -10.47
C LYS A 5 -11.69 -12.28 -10.42
N PRO A 6 -11.13 -11.72 -11.50
CA PRO A 6 -9.71 -11.43 -11.54
C PRO A 6 -9.31 -10.55 -10.35
N GLY A 7 -8.30 -10.99 -9.59
CA GLY A 7 -7.84 -10.32 -8.37
C GLY A 7 -7.42 -8.87 -8.57
N PHE A 8 -7.12 -8.46 -9.81
CA PHE A 8 -6.84 -7.09 -10.21
C PHE A 8 -8.07 -6.15 -10.14
N LYS A 9 -9.29 -6.68 -9.91
CA LYS A 9 -10.46 -5.87 -9.54
C LYS A 9 -10.63 -5.71 -8.02
N SER A 10 -9.82 -6.37 -7.20
CA SER A 10 -9.90 -6.23 -5.74
C SER A 10 -9.19 -4.94 -5.30
N SER A 11 -9.83 -4.19 -4.41
CA SER A 11 -9.23 -3.01 -3.77
C SER A 11 -7.94 -3.35 -3.00
N GLU A 12 -7.78 -4.60 -2.56
CA GLU A 12 -6.58 -5.11 -1.90
C GLU A 12 -5.37 -5.12 -2.85
N PHE A 13 -5.59 -5.51 -4.12
CA PHE A 13 -4.54 -5.51 -5.13
C PHE A 13 -4.10 -4.07 -5.45
N TRP A 14 -5.05 -3.15 -5.61
CA TRP A 14 -4.75 -1.75 -5.88
C TRP A 14 -4.05 -1.04 -4.72
N MET A 15 -4.43 -1.34 -3.47
CA MET A 15 -3.74 -0.84 -2.27
C MET A 15 -2.30 -1.35 -2.19
N ALA A 16 -2.08 -2.65 -2.41
CA ALA A 16 -0.74 -3.24 -2.41
C ALA A 16 0.13 -2.73 -3.57
N ALA A 17 -0.46 -2.58 -4.77
CA ALA A 17 0.21 -2.00 -5.93
C ALA A 17 0.59 -0.53 -5.67
N ALA A 18 -0.33 0.27 -5.12
CA ALA A 18 -0.03 1.66 -4.75
C ALA A 18 1.07 1.76 -3.69
N ALA A 19 1.05 0.89 -2.67
CA ALA A 19 2.11 0.84 -1.65
C ALA A 19 3.48 0.52 -2.27
N SER A 20 3.50 -0.43 -3.20
CA SER A 20 4.72 -0.83 -3.89
C SER A 20 5.27 0.30 -4.75
N VAL A 21 4.42 0.99 -5.52
CA VAL A 21 4.81 2.12 -6.36
C VAL A 21 5.33 3.29 -5.52
N VAL A 22 4.66 3.64 -4.42
CA VAL A 22 5.12 4.71 -3.51
C VAL A 22 6.44 4.34 -2.85
N GLY A 23 6.60 3.08 -2.43
CA GLY A 23 7.87 2.57 -1.89
C GLY A 23 9.02 2.68 -2.90
N ILE A 24 8.77 2.34 -4.16
CA ILE A 24 9.76 2.48 -5.24
C ILE A 24 10.09 3.96 -5.51
N LEU A 25 9.09 4.84 -5.54
CA LEU A 25 9.30 6.28 -5.73
C LEU A 25 10.18 6.90 -4.64
N ILE A 26 9.99 6.48 -3.39
CA ILE A 26 10.82 6.92 -2.26
C ILE A 26 12.21 6.30 -2.34
N ALA A 27 12.32 4.98 -2.56
CA ALA A 27 13.59 4.26 -2.62
C ALA A 27 14.46 4.68 -3.82
N SER A 28 13.85 5.10 -4.92
CA SER A 28 14.56 5.58 -6.12
C SER A 28 15.30 6.90 -5.88
N GLY A 29 15.03 7.62 -4.78
CA GLY A 29 15.65 8.93 -4.51
C GLY A 29 15.34 9.97 -5.59
N ALA A 30 14.29 9.75 -6.38
CA ALA A 30 13.92 10.60 -7.52
C ALA A 30 13.48 12.01 -7.09
N PHE A 31 13.16 12.19 -5.80
CA PHE A 31 12.78 13.47 -5.22
C PHE A 31 13.64 13.75 -3.99
N ALA A 32 14.16 14.97 -3.88
CA ALA A 32 14.84 15.42 -2.68
C ALA A 32 13.85 15.43 -1.50
N ASP A 33 14.25 14.87 -0.37
CA ASP A 33 13.44 14.74 0.85
C ASP A 33 12.84 16.07 1.31
N THR A 34 13.53 17.18 1.04
CA THR A 34 13.10 18.55 1.40
C THR A 34 12.07 19.15 0.44
N SER A 35 11.89 18.60 -0.75
CA SER A 35 10.91 19.10 -1.73
C SER A 35 9.48 18.77 -1.30
N SER A 36 8.51 19.62 -1.66
CA SER A 36 7.09 19.44 -1.35
C SER A 36 6.57 18.06 -1.79
N VAL A 37 7.11 17.52 -2.89
CA VAL A 37 6.78 16.18 -3.41
C VAL A 37 7.29 15.06 -2.49
N GLY A 38 8.52 15.16 -1.96
CA GLY A 38 9.07 14.19 -1.01
C GLY A 38 8.27 14.11 0.29
N ARG A 39 7.83 15.26 0.82
CA ARG A 39 6.94 15.32 1.99
C ARG A 39 5.59 14.65 1.75
N ILE A 40 4.97 14.86 0.59
CA ILE A 40 3.70 14.23 0.23
C ILE A 40 3.88 12.71 0.11
N LEU A 41 4.93 12.25 -0.58
CA LEU A 41 5.23 10.82 -0.70
C LEU A 41 5.48 10.16 0.67
N GLY A 42 6.20 10.83 1.57
CA GLY A 42 6.41 10.37 2.94
C GLY A 42 5.11 10.25 3.74
N LEU A 43 4.20 11.23 3.64
CA LEU A 43 2.87 11.16 4.26
C LEU A 43 2.02 10.02 3.69
N VAL A 44 2.05 9.83 2.36
CA VAL A 44 1.34 8.74 1.68
C VAL A 44 1.91 7.39 2.12
N ALA A 45 3.23 7.24 2.19
CA ALA A 45 3.86 6.02 2.69
C ALA A 45 3.50 5.72 4.16
N ALA A 46 3.47 6.74 5.02
CA ALA A 46 3.06 6.58 6.42
C ALA A 46 1.58 6.16 6.54
N ALA A 47 0.70 6.76 5.74
CA ALA A 47 -0.72 6.38 5.70
C ALA A 47 -0.92 4.95 5.19
N LEU A 48 -0.21 4.57 4.12
CA LEU A 48 -0.27 3.22 3.56
C LEU A 48 0.35 2.18 4.51
N ALA A 49 1.42 2.54 5.22
CA ALA A 49 1.99 1.67 6.25
C ALA A 49 1.00 1.47 7.41
N SER A 50 0.32 2.53 7.88
CA SER A 50 -0.70 2.44 8.93
C SER A 50 -1.90 1.56 8.50
N MET A 51 -2.36 1.73 7.26
CA MET A 51 -3.40 0.87 6.68
C MET A 51 -2.92 -0.57 6.50
N GLY A 52 -1.69 -0.79 6.05
CA GLY A 52 -1.07 -2.11 5.91
C GLY A 52 -0.93 -2.83 7.25
N TYR A 53 -0.50 -2.14 8.31
CA TYR A 53 -0.48 -2.68 9.67
C TYR A 53 -1.88 -3.03 10.17
N SER A 54 -2.87 -2.17 9.94
CA SER A 54 -4.26 -2.42 10.31
C SER A 54 -4.84 -3.64 9.57
N TRP A 55 -4.53 -3.76 8.28
CA TRP A 55 -5.01 -4.84 7.43
C TRP A 55 -4.34 -6.18 7.75
N SER A 56 -3.02 -6.17 8.00
CA SER A 56 -2.27 -7.34 8.45
C SER A 56 -2.82 -7.88 9.78
N ARG A 57 -3.14 -7.00 10.74
CA ARG A 57 -3.78 -7.38 12.01
C ARG A 57 -5.20 -7.89 11.83
N GLY A 58 -5.98 -7.31 10.91
CA GLY A 58 -7.32 -7.77 10.56
C GLY A 58 -7.34 -9.19 9.97
N LYS A 59 -6.39 -9.49 9.08
CA LYS A 59 -6.22 -10.84 8.50
C LYS A 59 -5.74 -11.86 9.53
N VAL A 60 -4.76 -11.51 10.38
CA VAL A 60 -4.32 -12.39 11.47
C VAL A 60 -5.47 -12.70 12.44
N LYS A 61 -6.31 -11.71 12.76
CA LYS A 61 -7.46 -11.92 13.64
C LYS A 61 -8.57 -12.75 12.99
N SER A 62 -8.81 -12.62 11.69
CA SER A 62 -9.73 -13.51 10.96
C SER A 62 -9.18 -14.91 10.75
N ALA A 63 -7.86 -15.07 10.61
CA ALA A 63 -7.20 -16.37 10.48
C ALA A 63 -7.14 -17.15 11.81
N SER A 64 -7.30 -16.46 12.94
CA SER A 64 -7.35 -17.06 14.28
C SER A 64 -8.77 -17.46 14.73
N LYS A 65 -9.79 -17.33 13.87
CA LYS A 65 -11.18 -17.66 14.20
C LYS A 65 -11.65 -18.92 13.48
#